data_AF-A0A962QU31-F1
#
_entry.id   AF-A0A962QU31-F1
#
_cell.length_a   1.000
_cell.length_b   1.000
_cell.length_c   1.000
_cell.angle_alpha   90.00
_cell.angle_beta   90.00
_cell.angle_gamma   90.00
#
_symmetry.space_group_name_H-M   'P 1'
#
loop_
_entity.id
_entity.type
_entity.pdbx_description
1 polymer ?
#
loop_
_entity_poly.entity_id
_entity_poly.type
_entity_poly.pdbx_seq_one_letter_code
_entity_poly.pdbx_strand_id
1 'polypeptide(L)'
;MKKFDLLLLATLLATLLGCKLEISVPENGTVTTASGAYSCGARETCVIEVADTSFDQTFIARPARGYTFSRWLKRPNGSCGDQNKPCRLDTTAFGDDEELLAILESDSTYYLEPVFVKQQEYDFESGTLDLACSGNCPTISDKYARSGEYSMEAYLNRLTSPTAFRTEAVIPGQAKTMEWETDYWIGFSIYLPSGWEVPQLDEGQWEILMQIHSASSGNGGPPLRIETRSGNWQVMSRAVAGPYKVWTLNSVFEDVGRWTDWVIHIRPSQSTNGILQIWKDGAYVGGRNGPNTYAGDEEGPYLKLGIYSGPRERDCCKDDRIEKWVYYDSLRIASGPDAVYADVAPR
;
A
#
# COMPACT_ATOMS: atom_id res chain seq x y z
N MET A 1 53.16 52.08 28.53
CA MET A 1 51.93 51.84 29.33
C MET A 1 50.77 52.64 28.75
N LYS A 2 49.89 52.01 27.96
CA LYS A 2 48.49 52.43 27.79
C LYS A 2 47.68 51.13 27.68
N LYS A 3 46.77 50.94 28.64
CA LYS A 3 45.97 49.72 28.82
C LYS A 3 44.87 49.66 27.76
N PHE A 4 44.63 48.44 27.29
CA PHE A 4 43.44 48.02 26.55
C PHE A 4 42.18 48.22 27.40
N ASP A 5 41.10 48.70 26.78
CA ASP A 5 39.74 48.36 27.20
C ASP A 5 39.01 47.82 25.98
N LEU A 6 38.92 46.48 25.92
CA LEU A 6 38.11 45.74 24.96
C LEU A 6 36.78 45.44 25.65
N LEU A 7 35.75 46.22 25.35
CA LEU A 7 34.38 45.92 25.78
C LEU A 7 33.90 44.65 25.08
N LEU A 8 33.81 43.54 25.83
CA LEU A 8 33.03 42.38 25.42
C LEU A 8 31.54 42.73 25.55
N LEU A 9 30.84 42.83 24.41
CA LEU A 9 29.38 42.72 24.39
C LEU A 9 29.02 41.25 24.58
N ALA A 10 28.54 40.88 25.77
CA ALA A 10 27.88 39.59 25.99
C ALA A 10 26.44 39.71 25.49
N THR A 11 26.15 39.15 24.31
CA THR A 11 24.78 38.88 23.87
C THR A 11 24.19 37.77 24.74
N LEU A 12 23.31 38.16 25.66
CA LEU A 12 22.51 37.27 26.50
C LEU A 12 21.48 36.56 25.59
N LEU A 13 21.73 35.29 25.24
CA LEU A 13 20.73 34.44 24.60
C LEU A 13 19.69 34.10 25.67
N ALA A 14 18.52 34.74 25.65
CA ALA A 14 17.43 34.39 26.54
C ALA A 14 16.91 33.00 26.16
N THR A 15 17.22 31.99 26.98
CA THR A 15 16.55 30.69 26.89
C THR A 15 15.12 30.88 27.40
N LEU A 16 14.15 30.91 26.50
CA LEU A 16 12.74 30.90 26.87
C LEU A 16 12.47 29.59 27.62
N LEU A 17 11.99 29.74 28.86
CA LEU A 17 11.56 28.64 29.72
C LEU A 17 10.14 28.26 29.29
N GLY A 18 9.93 26.99 28.92
CA GLY A 18 8.62 26.48 28.52
C GLY A 18 8.73 25.13 27.82
N CYS A 19 7.63 24.36 27.86
CA CYS A 19 7.55 23.06 27.21
C CYS A 19 7.75 23.21 25.70
N LYS A 20 8.53 22.32 25.09
CA LYS A 20 8.85 22.37 23.65
C LYS A 20 8.30 21.14 22.94
N LEU A 21 7.69 21.38 21.79
CA LEU A 21 7.42 20.36 20.79
C LEU A 21 8.46 20.49 19.67
N GLU A 22 9.37 19.52 19.59
CA GLU A 22 10.34 19.41 18.50
C GLU A 22 9.80 18.49 17.42
N ILE A 23 9.69 19.01 16.21
CA ILE A 23 9.22 18.30 15.02
C ILE A 23 10.44 18.04 14.13
N SER A 24 10.85 16.79 14.03
CA SER A 24 11.96 16.37 13.16
C SER A 24 11.40 15.75 11.89
N VAL A 25 11.63 16.36 10.73
CA VAL A 25 11.06 15.90 9.47
C VAL A 25 12.17 15.33 8.57
N PRO A 26 12.08 14.05 8.16
CA PRO A 26 13.05 13.48 7.22
C PRO A 26 12.88 14.07 5.82
N GLU A 27 13.77 13.72 4.88
CA GLU A 27 13.78 14.30 3.53
C GLU A 27 12.54 13.99 2.67
N ASN A 28 11.76 12.98 3.06
CA ASN A 28 10.75 12.35 2.23
C ASN A 28 9.32 12.87 2.47
N GLY A 29 9.18 14.08 3.03
CA GLY A 29 7.89 14.72 3.22
C GLY A 29 7.95 15.98 4.08
N THR A 30 6.78 16.46 4.51
CA THR A 30 6.62 17.63 5.37
C THR A 30 5.65 17.33 6.52
N VAL A 31 5.59 18.18 7.54
CA VAL A 31 4.57 18.15 8.60
C VAL A 31 3.85 19.49 8.62
N THR A 32 2.53 19.48 8.55
CA THR A 32 1.68 20.68 8.56
C THR A 32 0.57 20.54 9.59
N THR A 33 0.11 21.63 10.20
CA THR A 33 -1.11 21.55 11.02
C THR A 33 -2.38 21.73 10.19
N ALA A 34 -3.48 21.11 10.62
CA ALA A 34 -4.80 21.25 9.97
C ALA A 34 -5.29 22.72 9.92
N SER A 35 -4.86 23.54 10.88
CA SER A 35 -5.13 24.98 10.96
C SER A 35 -4.29 25.81 9.98
N GLY A 36 -3.18 25.25 9.45
CA GLY A 36 -2.18 25.99 8.70
C GLY A 36 -1.24 26.86 9.55
N ALA A 37 -1.36 26.82 10.89
CA ALA A 37 -0.53 27.63 11.79
C ALA A 37 0.95 27.26 11.75
N TYR A 38 1.28 25.99 11.49
CA TYR A 38 2.65 25.49 11.45
C TYR A 38 2.89 24.63 10.21
N SER A 39 4.08 24.79 9.63
CA SER A 39 4.57 24.00 8.50
C SER A 39 6.06 23.76 8.68
N CYS A 40 6.45 22.49 8.80
CA CYS A 40 7.83 22.04 8.91
C CYS A 40 8.20 21.26 7.64
N GLY A 41 9.20 21.76 6.91
CA GLY A 41 9.63 21.24 5.62
C GLY A 41 10.50 19.99 5.70
N ALA A 42 10.83 19.43 4.54
CA ALA A 42 11.71 18.27 4.44
C ALA A 42 13.12 18.59 4.95
N ARG A 43 13.69 17.68 5.76
CA ARG A 43 15.00 17.86 6.45
C ARG A 43 15.03 19.04 7.42
N GLU A 44 13.88 19.54 7.85
CA GLU A 44 13.81 20.61 8.85
C GLU A 44 13.54 20.04 10.25
N THR A 45 14.02 20.79 11.25
CA THR A 45 13.65 20.61 12.65
C THR A 45 12.97 21.90 13.11
N CYS A 46 11.69 21.81 13.46
CA CYS A 46 10.90 22.93 13.94
C CYS A 46 10.68 22.78 15.44
N VAL A 47 10.82 23.88 16.19
CA VAL A 47 10.55 23.89 17.63
C VAL A 47 9.37 24.82 17.89
N ILE A 48 8.33 24.31 18.53
CA ILE A 48 7.16 25.07 18.95
C ILE A 48 7.17 25.13 20.47
N GLU A 49 7.09 26.34 21.02
CA GLU A 49 6.90 26.54 22.45
C GLU A 49 5.42 26.38 22.80
N VAL A 50 5.14 25.55 23.80
CA VAL A 50 3.80 25.27 24.32
C VAL A 50 3.75 25.81 25.75
N ALA A 51 3.38 27.08 25.88
CA ALA A 51 3.49 27.81 27.14
C ALA A 51 2.16 27.96 27.90
N ASP A 52 1.03 27.58 27.31
CA ASP A 52 -0.30 27.78 27.92
C ASP A 52 -1.30 26.66 27.57
N THR A 53 -2.49 26.77 28.15
CA THR A 53 -3.61 25.83 28.00
C THR A 53 -4.45 26.08 26.74
N SER A 54 -4.03 26.99 25.85
CA SER A 54 -4.76 27.31 24.61
C SER A 54 -4.25 26.52 23.40
N PHE A 55 -3.19 25.74 23.55
CA PHE A 55 -2.62 24.94 22.47
C PHE A 55 -3.58 23.81 22.08
N ASP A 56 -4.01 23.79 20.83
CA ASP A 56 -4.77 22.69 20.22
C ASP A 56 -4.42 22.62 18.74
N GLN A 57 -3.58 21.64 18.37
CA GLN A 57 -3.12 21.48 16.99
C GLN A 57 -3.20 20.02 16.56
N THR A 58 -3.71 19.82 15.34
CA THR A 58 -3.67 18.52 14.66
C THR A 58 -2.58 18.54 13.59
N PHE A 59 -1.50 17.81 13.83
CA PHE A 59 -0.37 17.65 12.91
C PHE A 59 -0.64 16.55 11.89
N ILE A 60 -0.35 16.85 10.64
CA ILE A 60 -0.56 16.00 9.46
C ILE A 60 0.79 15.82 8.78
N ALA A 61 1.25 14.57 8.70
CA ALA A 61 2.40 14.21 7.89
C ALA A 61 2.01 14.18 6.41
N ARG A 62 2.79 14.83 5.55
CA ARG A 62 2.53 14.94 4.11
C ARG A 62 3.69 14.28 3.37
N PRO A 63 3.53 13.05 2.86
CA PRO A 63 4.61 12.39 2.16
C PRO A 63 4.96 13.11 0.86
N ALA A 64 6.25 13.09 0.49
CA ALA A 64 6.69 13.47 -0.84
C ALA A 64 6.21 12.44 -1.88
N ARG A 65 6.22 12.81 -3.16
CA ARG A 65 5.84 11.91 -4.25
C ARG A 65 6.69 10.64 -4.22
N GLY A 66 6.04 9.47 -4.32
CA GLY A 66 6.71 8.17 -4.26
C GLY A 66 7.03 7.71 -2.84
N TYR A 67 6.47 8.36 -1.82
CA TYR A 67 6.52 7.94 -0.43
C TYR A 67 5.12 7.90 0.15
N THR A 68 4.97 7.19 1.25
CA THR A 68 3.75 7.19 2.05
C THR A 68 4.06 7.41 3.52
N PHE A 69 3.14 8.05 4.23
CA PHE A 69 3.23 8.17 5.67
C PHE A 69 2.87 6.83 6.32
N SER A 70 3.85 6.21 6.98
CA SER A 70 3.67 4.94 7.68
C SER A 70 3.09 5.18 9.07
N ARG A 71 3.79 5.95 9.92
CA ARG A 71 3.40 6.23 11.31
C ARG A 71 4.22 7.36 11.92
N TRP A 72 3.80 7.87 13.06
CA TRP A 72 4.67 8.66 13.94
C TRP A 72 5.65 7.74 14.66
N LEU A 73 6.93 8.13 14.70
CA LEU A 73 8.00 7.37 15.33
C LEU A 73 7.75 7.27 16.83
N LYS A 74 7.66 6.04 17.34
CA LYS A 74 7.61 5.79 18.78
C LYS A 74 9.00 5.91 19.40
N ARG A 75 9.10 6.77 20.41
CA ARG A 75 10.31 7.03 21.20
C ARG A 75 9.93 7.61 22.58
N PRO A 76 10.84 7.62 23.57
CA PRO A 76 10.64 8.36 24.81
C PRO A 76 10.28 9.83 24.52
N ASN A 77 9.26 10.34 25.22
CA ASN A 77 8.64 11.66 25.00
C ASN A 77 8.13 11.88 23.56
N GLY A 78 7.96 10.82 22.78
CA GLY A 78 7.40 10.88 21.43
C GLY A 78 5.87 10.94 21.47
N SER A 79 5.31 11.94 20.79
CA SER A 79 3.88 12.12 20.62
C SER A 79 3.32 11.22 19.52
N CYS A 80 2.15 10.64 19.76
CA CYS A 80 1.40 9.81 18.80
C CYS A 80 2.15 8.58 18.25
N GLY A 81 3.21 8.11 18.92
CA GLY A 81 4.01 6.97 18.48
C GLY A 81 3.16 5.74 18.10
N ASP A 82 3.56 5.08 17.01
CA ASP A 82 2.86 3.96 16.35
C ASP A 82 1.50 4.29 15.71
N GLN A 83 0.99 5.52 15.84
CA GLN A 83 -0.21 5.92 15.13
C GLN A 83 0.10 6.31 13.67
N ASN A 84 -0.75 5.84 12.76
CA ASN A 84 -0.68 6.10 11.32
C ASN A 84 -1.71 7.13 10.86
N LYS A 85 -2.12 8.05 11.73
CA LYS A 85 -3.17 9.06 11.49
C LYS A 85 -2.70 10.45 11.95
N PRO A 86 -3.40 11.54 11.60
CA PRO A 86 -3.07 12.87 12.11
C PRO A 86 -2.97 12.89 13.65
N CYS A 87 -1.95 13.56 14.16
CA CYS A 87 -1.62 13.64 15.58
C CYS A 87 -2.20 14.91 16.17
N ARG A 88 -3.31 14.81 16.93
CA ARG A 88 -3.83 15.94 17.71
C ARG A 88 -3.12 16.01 19.05
N LEU A 89 -2.58 17.19 19.36
CA LEU A 89 -1.98 17.53 20.64
C LEU A 89 -2.68 18.78 21.15
N ASP A 90 -3.23 18.70 22.37
CA ASP A 90 -3.92 19.81 23.00
C ASP A 90 -3.64 19.90 24.51
N THR A 91 -3.67 21.13 25.02
CA THR A 91 -3.55 21.47 26.44
C THR A 91 -4.85 22.06 27.00
N THR A 92 -5.90 22.12 26.17
CA THR A 92 -7.19 22.75 26.50
C THR A 92 -7.94 22.08 27.64
N ALA A 93 -7.67 20.81 27.89
CA ALA A 93 -8.25 20.04 28.97
C ALA A 93 -7.45 20.09 30.29
N PHE A 94 -6.32 20.82 30.35
CA PHE A 94 -5.46 20.84 31.54
C PHE A 94 -6.15 21.51 32.74
N GLY A 95 -7.01 22.51 32.50
CA GLY A 95 -7.73 23.20 33.57
C GLY A 95 -6.78 23.79 34.61
N ASP A 96 -7.08 23.54 35.89
CA ASP A 96 -6.27 23.96 37.05
C ASP A 96 -5.39 22.80 37.60
N ASP A 97 -5.11 21.77 36.80
CA ASP A 97 -4.29 20.63 37.22
C ASP A 97 -2.82 21.05 37.37
N GLU A 98 -2.35 21.14 38.62
CA GLU A 98 -1.00 21.61 38.95
C GLU A 98 0.12 20.78 38.30
N GLU A 99 -0.07 19.46 38.12
CA GLU A 99 0.95 18.58 37.53
C GLU A 99 1.05 18.82 36.01
N LEU A 100 -0.09 19.00 35.33
CA LEU A 100 -0.12 19.28 33.89
C LEU A 100 0.35 20.71 33.58
N LEU A 101 0.01 21.68 34.43
CA LEU A 101 0.52 23.05 34.33
C LEU A 101 2.03 23.11 34.57
N ALA A 102 2.56 22.33 35.51
CA ALA A 102 4.00 22.23 35.74
C ALA A 102 4.77 21.70 34.52
N ILE A 103 4.15 20.88 33.67
CA ILE A 103 4.76 20.46 32.39
C ILE A 103 4.95 21.68 31.47
N LEU A 104 3.94 22.56 31.36
CA LEU A 104 4.01 23.77 30.53
C LEU A 104 5.10 24.75 30.99
N GLU A 105 5.29 24.85 32.30
CA GLU A 105 6.32 25.69 32.93
C GLU A 105 7.72 25.05 32.92
N SER A 106 7.84 23.76 32.58
CA SER A 106 9.11 23.03 32.52
C SER A 106 9.88 23.31 31.22
N ASP A 107 11.17 22.95 31.16
CA ASP A 107 11.97 22.94 29.91
C ASP A 107 11.95 21.55 29.23
N SER A 108 10.85 20.81 29.41
CA SER A 108 10.68 19.47 28.84
C SER A 108 10.52 19.55 27.32
N THR A 109 11.10 18.60 26.60
CA THR A 109 10.94 18.47 25.15
C THR A 109 10.19 17.18 24.80
N TYR A 110 9.13 17.35 24.02
CA TYR A 110 8.37 16.29 23.38
C TYR A 110 8.68 16.26 21.89
N TYR A 111 8.63 15.07 21.29
CA TYR A 111 9.07 14.84 19.92
C TYR A 111 7.92 14.42 19.03
N LEU A 112 7.91 14.93 17.81
CA LEU A 112 7.02 14.49 16.74
C LEU A 112 7.84 14.23 15.48
N GLU A 113 7.85 12.99 15.01
CA GLU A 113 8.71 12.58 13.89
C GLU A 113 7.93 11.62 12.98
N PRO A 114 7.63 12.01 11.73
CA PRO A 114 6.93 11.14 10.81
C PRO A 114 7.89 10.12 10.19
N VAL A 115 7.43 8.88 10.06
CA VAL A 115 8.12 7.83 9.31
C VAL A 115 7.49 7.77 7.91
N PHE A 116 8.24 8.21 6.90
CA PHE A 116 7.87 8.01 5.51
C PHE A 116 8.57 6.78 4.94
N VAL A 117 7.82 5.93 4.25
CA VAL A 117 8.34 4.75 3.56
C VAL A 117 8.20 4.93 2.05
N LYS A 118 9.16 4.42 1.29
CA LYS A 118 9.10 4.50 -0.17
C LYS A 118 7.91 3.69 -0.67
N GLN A 119 7.11 4.28 -1.55
CA GLN A 119 6.07 3.58 -2.30
C GLN A 119 6.73 2.44 -3.09
N GLN A 120 6.14 1.25 -3.05
CA GLN A 120 6.68 0.13 -3.81
C GLN A 120 6.27 0.30 -5.27
N GLU A 121 7.25 0.46 -6.16
CA GLU A 121 7.05 0.59 -7.60
C GLU A 121 7.91 -0.48 -8.29
N TYR A 122 7.29 -1.23 -9.19
CA TYR A 122 7.93 -2.23 -10.04
C TYR A 122 7.54 -1.92 -11.49
N ASP A 123 8.45 -1.24 -12.17
CA ASP A 123 8.40 -0.89 -13.60
C ASP A 123 9.18 -1.89 -14.47
N PHE A 124 9.91 -2.82 -13.86
CA PHE A 124 10.67 -3.90 -14.52
C PHE A 124 11.82 -3.43 -15.43
N GLU A 125 12.14 -2.13 -15.42
CA GLU A 125 13.15 -1.51 -16.29
C GLU A 125 14.60 -1.89 -15.92
N SER A 126 14.81 -2.52 -14.77
CA SER A 126 16.11 -3.11 -14.41
C SER A 126 16.47 -4.32 -15.27
N GLY A 127 15.49 -4.90 -15.99
CA GLY A 127 15.65 -6.17 -16.71
C GLY A 127 15.68 -7.39 -15.78
N THR A 128 15.48 -7.21 -14.47
CA THR A 128 15.48 -8.28 -13.46
C THR A 128 14.15 -8.37 -12.73
N LEU A 129 13.74 -9.60 -12.39
CA LEU A 129 12.56 -9.81 -11.57
C LEU A 129 12.90 -9.58 -10.09
N ASP A 130 12.59 -8.38 -9.59
CA ASP A 130 12.80 -8.01 -8.18
C ASP A 130 11.61 -8.42 -7.28
N LEU A 131 10.96 -9.55 -7.62
CA LEU A 131 9.84 -10.15 -6.92
C LEU A 131 10.14 -11.62 -6.57
N ALA A 132 9.53 -12.13 -5.51
CA ALA A 132 9.59 -13.55 -5.18
C ALA A 132 8.53 -14.35 -5.97
N CYS A 133 8.64 -15.68 -6.00
CA CYS A 133 7.80 -16.52 -6.84
C CYS A 133 6.82 -17.39 -6.03
N SER A 134 5.67 -17.70 -6.62
CA SER A 134 4.72 -18.71 -6.15
C SER A 134 4.41 -19.66 -7.30
N GLY A 135 4.80 -20.94 -7.16
CA GLY A 135 4.79 -21.89 -8.28
C GLY A 135 6.04 -21.70 -9.14
N ASN A 136 5.86 -21.51 -10.44
CA ASN A 136 6.96 -21.07 -11.31
C ASN A 136 7.21 -19.56 -11.12
N CYS A 137 8.40 -19.11 -11.52
CA CYS A 137 8.74 -17.69 -11.55
C CYS A 137 8.34 -17.08 -12.90
N PRO A 138 7.68 -15.91 -12.91
CA PRO A 138 7.65 -15.03 -14.08
C PRO A 138 9.06 -14.65 -14.53
N THR A 139 9.18 -14.12 -15.73
CA THR A 139 10.41 -13.59 -16.33
C THR A 139 10.22 -12.13 -16.73
N ILE A 140 11.29 -11.44 -17.07
CA ILE A 140 11.20 -10.10 -17.68
C ILE A 140 11.23 -10.26 -19.21
N SER A 141 10.40 -9.48 -19.91
CA SER A 141 10.26 -9.50 -21.36
C SER A 141 10.22 -8.09 -21.93
N ASP A 142 10.78 -7.91 -23.12
CA ASP A 142 10.74 -6.70 -23.94
C ASP A 142 9.65 -6.75 -25.03
N LYS A 143 8.84 -7.81 -25.04
CA LYS A 143 7.86 -8.05 -26.12
C LYS A 143 6.68 -7.10 -26.07
N TYR A 144 6.22 -6.78 -24.87
CA TYR A 144 5.15 -5.83 -24.60
C TYR A 144 5.56 -5.04 -23.36
N ALA A 145 5.43 -3.72 -23.41
CA ALA A 145 5.60 -2.84 -22.26
C ALA A 145 4.43 -1.86 -22.20
N ARG A 146 3.96 -1.54 -21.00
CA ARG A 146 2.96 -0.48 -20.77
C ARG A 146 3.64 0.87 -20.66
N SER A 147 4.82 0.87 -20.06
CA SER A 147 5.74 1.98 -19.87
C SER A 147 7.16 1.48 -20.05
N GLY A 148 8.05 2.31 -20.60
CA GLY A 148 9.45 1.88 -20.76
C GLY A 148 9.65 0.79 -21.81
N GLU A 149 10.60 -0.10 -21.57
CA GLU A 149 11.02 -1.15 -22.50
C GLU A 149 10.62 -2.55 -22.03
N TYR A 150 10.47 -2.78 -20.72
CA TYR A 150 10.31 -4.10 -20.15
C TYR A 150 8.98 -4.27 -19.41
N SER A 151 8.54 -5.52 -19.29
CA SER A 151 7.44 -5.92 -18.41
C SER A 151 7.67 -7.30 -17.82
N MET A 152 6.91 -7.64 -16.79
CA MET A 152 6.89 -9.00 -16.25
C MET A 152 6.02 -9.90 -17.12
N GLU A 153 6.59 -10.98 -17.64
CA GLU A 153 5.92 -12.06 -18.37
C GLU A 153 5.67 -13.26 -17.46
N ALA A 154 4.40 -13.61 -17.26
CA ALA A 154 4.00 -14.89 -16.69
C ALA A 154 3.73 -15.87 -17.83
N TYR A 155 4.61 -16.88 -17.96
CA TYR A 155 4.42 -18.01 -18.87
C TYR A 155 4.03 -19.27 -18.10
N LEU A 156 3.02 -19.97 -18.57
CA LEU A 156 2.60 -21.26 -18.02
C LEU A 156 2.36 -22.24 -19.15
N ASN A 157 2.98 -23.42 -19.07
CA ASN A 157 2.65 -24.57 -19.88
C ASN A 157 2.25 -25.73 -18.97
N ARG A 158 1.01 -26.22 -19.09
CA ARG A 158 0.47 -27.22 -18.17
C ARG A 158 1.22 -28.55 -18.23
N LEU A 159 1.81 -28.88 -19.39
CA LEU A 159 2.49 -30.16 -19.61
C LEU A 159 3.97 -30.09 -19.21
N THR A 160 4.64 -28.95 -19.43
CA THR A 160 6.10 -28.85 -19.30
C THR A 160 6.59 -27.99 -18.14
N SER A 161 5.81 -27.00 -17.66
CA SER A 161 6.23 -26.16 -16.54
C SER A 161 6.39 -27.00 -15.26
N PRO A 162 7.37 -26.73 -14.39
CA PRO A 162 7.56 -27.47 -13.14
C PRO A 162 6.27 -27.55 -12.30
N THR A 163 5.62 -26.39 -12.10
CA THR A 163 4.26 -26.29 -11.56
C THR A 163 3.28 -26.11 -12.72
N ALA A 164 2.38 -27.08 -12.92
CA ALA A 164 1.48 -27.14 -14.07
C ALA A 164 0.39 -26.05 -14.10
N PHE A 165 0.13 -25.42 -12.96
CA PHE A 165 -1.06 -24.60 -12.74
C PHE A 165 -0.76 -23.19 -12.27
N ARG A 166 0.53 -22.82 -12.09
CA ARG A 166 0.88 -21.54 -11.45
C ARG A 166 2.23 -20.99 -11.88
N THR A 167 2.21 -19.76 -12.37
CA THR A 167 3.38 -18.89 -12.54
C THR A 167 3.00 -17.51 -12.00
N GLU A 168 3.34 -17.21 -10.74
CA GLU A 168 2.95 -15.96 -10.08
C GLU A 168 4.13 -15.32 -9.34
N ALA A 169 4.16 -13.98 -9.34
CA ALA A 169 5.05 -13.17 -8.52
C ALA A 169 4.34 -12.72 -7.23
N VAL A 170 5.13 -12.56 -6.17
CA VAL A 170 4.72 -12.03 -4.86
C VAL A 170 5.73 -10.98 -4.39
N ILE A 171 5.26 -10.00 -3.63
CA ILE A 171 6.14 -9.04 -2.96
C ILE A 171 7.10 -9.81 -2.01
N PRO A 172 8.42 -9.57 -2.06
CA PRO A 172 9.39 -10.30 -1.25
C PRO A 172 9.50 -9.74 0.17
N GLY A 173 10.04 -10.57 1.09
CA GLY A 173 10.44 -10.13 2.43
C GLY A 173 9.28 -9.71 3.34
N GLN A 174 9.57 -8.81 4.28
CA GLN A 174 8.59 -8.34 5.29
C GLN A 174 7.43 -7.54 4.69
N ALA A 175 7.63 -6.93 3.53
CA ALA A 175 6.60 -6.17 2.82
C ALA A 175 5.56 -7.06 2.10
N LYS A 176 5.72 -8.39 2.17
CA LYS A 176 4.83 -9.36 1.53
C LYS A 176 3.38 -9.20 2.01
N THR A 177 3.17 -9.18 3.32
CA THR A 177 1.84 -9.15 3.92
C THR A 177 1.39 -7.73 4.20
N MET A 178 0.11 -7.48 3.96
CA MET A 178 -0.53 -6.20 4.30
C MET A 178 -0.79 -6.14 5.80
N GLU A 179 -0.65 -4.95 6.39
CA GLU A 179 -1.06 -4.71 7.76
C GLU A 179 -2.58 -4.65 7.86
N TRP A 180 -3.12 -5.24 8.93
CA TRP A 180 -4.56 -5.16 9.22
C TRP A 180 -5.01 -3.73 9.43
N GLU A 181 -6.22 -3.41 8.96
CA GLU A 181 -6.87 -2.10 9.16
C GLU A 181 -6.12 -0.90 8.56
N THR A 182 -5.07 -1.12 7.77
CA THR A 182 -4.35 -0.08 7.01
C THR A 182 -4.88 0.00 5.58
N ASP A 183 -5.11 1.21 5.07
CA ASP A 183 -5.48 1.38 3.66
C ASP A 183 -4.30 1.06 2.74
N TYR A 184 -4.55 0.26 1.70
CA TYR A 184 -3.62 -0.04 0.62
C TYR A 184 -4.26 0.31 -0.71
N TRP A 185 -3.54 1.07 -1.52
CA TRP A 185 -3.82 1.32 -2.92
C TRP A 185 -2.83 0.52 -3.75
N ILE A 186 -3.33 -0.23 -4.73
CA ILE A 186 -2.56 -1.14 -5.57
C ILE A 186 -2.97 -0.89 -7.01
N GLY A 187 -2.06 -0.38 -7.82
CA GLY A 187 -2.23 -0.20 -9.25
C GLY A 187 -1.31 -1.13 -10.03
N PHE A 188 -1.78 -1.67 -11.15
CA PHE A 188 -1.00 -2.49 -12.06
C PHE A 188 -1.74 -2.61 -13.40
N SER A 189 -1.03 -3.05 -14.43
CA SER A 189 -1.58 -3.25 -15.77
C SER A 189 -1.50 -4.73 -16.15
N ILE A 190 -2.50 -5.24 -16.87
CA ILE A 190 -2.51 -6.59 -17.45
C ILE A 190 -2.60 -6.49 -18.97
N TYR A 191 -1.76 -7.24 -19.68
CA TYR A 191 -1.86 -7.41 -21.14
C TYR A 191 -2.17 -8.86 -21.49
N LEU A 192 -3.25 -9.05 -22.25
CA LEU A 192 -3.66 -10.35 -22.80
C LEU A 192 -3.27 -10.42 -24.29
N PRO A 193 -2.35 -11.31 -24.71
CA PRO A 193 -1.94 -11.41 -26.10
C PRO A 193 -3.07 -11.87 -27.04
N SER A 194 -2.90 -11.60 -28.34
CA SER A 194 -3.75 -12.16 -29.40
C SER A 194 -3.83 -13.68 -29.31
N GLY A 195 -5.00 -14.25 -29.60
CA GLY A 195 -5.24 -15.69 -29.49
C GLY A 195 -5.56 -16.14 -28.06
N TRP A 196 -5.94 -15.21 -27.18
CA TRP A 196 -6.32 -15.52 -25.81
C TRP A 196 -7.47 -16.54 -25.75
N GLU A 197 -7.23 -17.64 -25.03
CA GLU A 197 -8.24 -18.67 -24.76
C GLU A 197 -8.78 -18.52 -23.33
N VAL A 198 -10.06 -18.76 -23.13
CA VAL A 198 -10.70 -18.64 -21.81
C VAL A 198 -11.08 -20.00 -21.23
N PRO A 199 -11.14 -20.15 -19.89
CA PRO A 199 -11.55 -21.40 -19.25
C PRO A 199 -12.94 -21.90 -19.70
N GLN A 200 -13.04 -23.20 -20.01
CA GLN A 200 -14.31 -23.91 -20.19
C GLN A 200 -14.84 -24.39 -18.83
N LEU A 201 -15.82 -23.66 -18.29
CA LEU A 201 -16.30 -23.86 -16.91
C LEU A 201 -17.01 -25.20 -16.69
N ASP A 202 -17.69 -25.71 -17.72
CA ASP A 202 -18.33 -27.03 -17.72
C ASP A 202 -17.33 -28.19 -17.65
N GLU A 203 -16.09 -27.95 -18.08
CA GLU A 203 -14.96 -28.88 -17.95
C GLU A 203 -14.18 -28.68 -16.63
N GLY A 204 -14.69 -27.82 -15.72
CA GLY A 204 -14.09 -27.55 -14.41
C GLY A 204 -12.86 -26.64 -14.45
N GLN A 205 -12.60 -25.99 -15.59
CA GLN A 205 -11.46 -25.09 -15.77
C GLN A 205 -11.70 -23.75 -15.06
N TRP A 206 -10.62 -23.09 -14.64
CA TRP A 206 -10.66 -21.77 -14.02
C TRP A 206 -9.34 -21.04 -14.25
N GLU A 207 -9.35 -19.72 -14.15
CA GLU A 207 -8.16 -18.88 -14.33
C GLU A 207 -8.26 -17.60 -13.50
N ILE A 208 -7.22 -17.34 -12.73
CA ILE A 208 -7.01 -16.19 -11.88
C ILE A 208 -5.73 -15.50 -12.34
N LEU A 209 -5.83 -14.20 -12.60
CA LEU A 209 -4.71 -13.37 -13.08
C LEU A 209 -4.13 -12.47 -11.98
N MET A 210 -4.96 -12.07 -11.02
CA MET A 210 -4.50 -11.41 -9.80
C MET A 210 -5.26 -11.96 -8.61
N GLN A 211 -4.58 -12.13 -7.49
CA GLN A 211 -5.21 -12.48 -6.23
C GLN A 211 -4.61 -11.72 -5.05
N ILE A 212 -5.47 -11.32 -4.13
CA ILE A 212 -5.07 -11.05 -2.74
C ILE A 212 -5.39 -12.33 -1.98
N HIS A 213 -4.36 -13.01 -1.49
CA HIS A 213 -4.45 -14.32 -0.86
C HIS A 213 -4.32 -14.21 0.67
N SER A 214 -5.05 -15.05 1.42
CA SER A 214 -4.89 -15.15 2.87
C SER A 214 -3.53 -15.74 3.24
N ALA A 215 -2.91 -15.27 4.33
CA ALA A 215 -1.64 -15.77 4.80
C ALA A 215 -1.74 -17.14 5.51
N SER A 216 -2.83 -17.36 6.25
CA SER A 216 -2.93 -18.48 7.22
C SER A 216 -4.18 -19.35 7.08
N SER A 217 -5.21 -18.94 6.35
CA SER A 217 -6.49 -19.65 6.39
C SER A 217 -6.43 -21.00 5.65
N GLY A 218 -6.77 -22.08 6.36
CA GLY A 218 -7.08 -23.41 5.81
C GLY A 218 -8.35 -23.45 4.95
N ASN A 219 -9.00 -22.29 4.70
CA ASN A 219 -10.18 -22.15 3.83
C ASN A 219 -9.83 -22.16 2.32
N GLY A 220 -8.53 -22.16 1.98
CA GLY A 220 -8.01 -22.72 0.72
C GLY A 220 -8.06 -21.85 -0.54
N GLY A 221 -8.65 -20.65 -0.53
CA GLY A 221 -8.71 -19.79 -1.73
C GLY A 221 -8.68 -18.30 -1.43
N PRO A 222 -8.35 -17.43 -2.40
CA PRO A 222 -8.11 -16.01 -2.13
C PRO A 222 -9.39 -15.22 -1.78
N PRO A 223 -9.34 -14.29 -0.80
CA PRO A 223 -10.44 -13.38 -0.49
C PRO A 223 -10.75 -12.35 -1.59
N LEU A 224 -9.81 -12.05 -2.50
CA LEU A 224 -10.06 -11.25 -3.71
C LEU A 224 -9.32 -11.85 -4.90
N ARG A 225 -9.97 -11.91 -6.06
CA ARG A 225 -9.37 -12.37 -7.31
C ARG A 225 -9.97 -11.67 -8.53
N ILE A 226 -9.14 -11.50 -9.56
CA ILE A 226 -9.54 -11.12 -10.92
C ILE A 226 -9.36 -12.34 -11.82
N GLU A 227 -10.40 -12.71 -12.56
CA GLU A 227 -10.52 -13.91 -13.38
C GLU A 227 -10.98 -13.58 -14.81
N THR A 228 -10.70 -14.46 -15.77
CA THR A 228 -11.12 -14.37 -17.18
C THR A 228 -12.26 -15.33 -17.56
N ARG A 229 -12.76 -16.13 -16.60
CA ARG A 229 -13.83 -17.15 -16.67
C ARG A 229 -14.48 -17.37 -18.05
N SER A 230 -15.78 -17.14 -18.19
CA SER A 230 -16.60 -17.49 -19.34
C SER A 230 -16.49 -16.43 -20.44
N GLY A 231 -15.29 -15.90 -20.68
CA GLY A 231 -15.07 -14.84 -21.68
C GLY A 231 -15.24 -13.42 -21.18
N ASN A 232 -15.55 -13.20 -19.89
CA ASN A 232 -15.68 -11.88 -19.29
C ASN A 232 -14.69 -11.70 -18.16
N TRP A 233 -14.20 -10.48 -17.98
CA TRP A 233 -13.51 -10.12 -16.74
C TRP A 233 -14.46 -10.30 -15.56
N GLN A 234 -14.00 -10.97 -14.52
CA GLN A 234 -14.73 -11.12 -13.28
C GLN A 234 -13.86 -10.76 -12.09
N VAL A 235 -14.37 -9.89 -11.22
CA VAL A 235 -13.78 -9.64 -9.91
C VAL A 235 -14.61 -10.37 -8.87
N MET A 236 -13.98 -11.18 -8.04
CA MET A 236 -14.66 -11.93 -6.99
C MET A 236 -14.06 -11.64 -5.62
N SER A 237 -14.90 -11.34 -4.64
CA SER A 237 -14.48 -11.14 -3.26
C SER A 237 -15.27 -12.02 -2.29
N ARG A 238 -14.58 -12.61 -1.31
CA ARG A 238 -15.16 -13.40 -0.21
C ARG A 238 -14.56 -12.96 1.13
N ALA A 239 -15.36 -13.06 2.19
CA ALA A 239 -14.96 -12.72 3.55
C ALA A 239 -15.51 -13.72 4.58
N VAL A 240 -15.16 -13.53 5.86
CA VAL A 240 -15.56 -14.32 7.05
C VAL A 240 -16.99 -14.85 7.02
N ALA A 241 -17.94 -13.97 6.65
CA ALA A 241 -19.35 -14.27 6.62
C ALA A 241 -19.93 -13.77 5.30
N GLY A 242 -20.20 -14.70 4.37
CA GLY A 242 -21.02 -14.40 3.20
C GLY A 242 -20.61 -15.14 1.93
N PRO A 243 -21.51 -15.13 0.93
CA PRO A 243 -21.21 -15.65 -0.40
C PRO A 243 -20.13 -14.80 -1.07
N TYR A 244 -19.62 -15.29 -2.19
CA TYR A 244 -18.86 -14.46 -3.11
C TYR A 244 -19.71 -13.27 -3.55
N LYS A 245 -19.14 -12.06 -3.47
CA LYS A 245 -19.56 -10.95 -4.32
C LYS A 245 -18.83 -11.08 -5.64
N VAL A 246 -19.57 -11.03 -6.74
CA VAL A 246 -19.03 -11.17 -8.10
C VAL A 246 -19.43 -9.94 -8.90
N TRP A 247 -18.44 -9.29 -9.52
CA TRP A 247 -18.64 -8.21 -10.49
C TRP A 247 -18.19 -8.73 -11.85
N THR A 248 -19.15 -8.97 -12.75
CA THR A 248 -18.89 -9.33 -14.15
C THR A 248 -18.82 -8.04 -14.96
N LEU A 249 -17.71 -7.86 -15.69
CA LEU A 249 -17.45 -6.67 -16.49
C LEU A 249 -17.58 -6.99 -17.98
N ASN A 250 -16.90 -6.22 -18.83
CA ASN A 250 -16.85 -6.43 -20.28
C ASN A 250 -16.17 -7.75 -20.65
N SER A 251 -16.31 -8.13 -21.93
CA SER A 251 -15.64 -9.32 -22.44
C SER A 251 -14.13 -9.13 -22.42
N VAL A 252 -13.39 -10.17 -22.02
CA VAL A 252 -11.92 -10.15 -22.08
C VAL A 252 -11.42 -9.96 -23.51
N PHE A 253 -12.19 -10.39 -24.50
CA PHE A 253 -11.85 -10.28 -25.91
C PHE A 253 -11.85 -8.83 -26.42
N GLU A 254 -12.55 -7.92 -25.73
CA GLU A 254 -12.49 -6.47 -26.00
C GLU A 254 -11.19 -5.82 -25.49
N ASP A 255 -10.42 -6.55 -24.69
CA ASP A 255 -9.14 -6.12 -24.09
C ASP A 255 -7.92 -6.90 -24.59
N VAL A 256 -8.13 -7.93 -25.41
CA VAL A 256 -7.04 -8.66 -26.06
C VAL A 256 -6.24 -7.71 -26.97
N GLY A 257 -4.92 -7.76 -26.85
CA GLY A 257 -4.00 -6.93 -27.62
C GLY A 257 -3.82 -5.51 -27.07
N ARG A 258 -4.36 -5.21 -25.88
CA ARG A 258 -4.13 -3.94 -25.19
C ARG A 258 -3.89 -4.13 -23.69
N TRP A 259 -3.27 -3.13 -23.09
CA TRP A 259 -3.13 -3.06 -21.64
C TRP A 259 -4.46 -2.68 -21.00
N THR A 260 -4.78 -3.36 -19.91
CA THR A 260 -5.91 -3.07 -19.03
C THR A 260 -5.36 -2.59 -17.70
N ASP A 261 -5.71 -1.36 -17.32
CA ASP A 261 -5.19 -0.72 -16.12
C ASP A 261 -6.14 -1.02 -14.95
N TRP A 262 -5.60 -1.55 -13.85
CA TRP A 262 -6.37 -1.88 -12.65
C TRP A 262 -5.89 -1.05 -11.47
N VAL A 263 -6.84 -0.60 -10.65
CA VAL A 263 -6.55 -0.02 -9.33
C VAL A 263 -7.46 -0.66 -8.30
N ILE A 264 -6.89 -1.01 -7.14
CA ILE A 264 -7.59 -1.60 -6.01
C ILE A 264 -7.26 -0.78 -4.78
N HIS A 265 -8.30 -0.31 -4.09
CA HIS A 265 -8.19 0.21 -2.74
C HIS A 265 -8.74 -0.86 -1.79
N ILE A 266 -7.90 -1.34 -0.89
CA ILE A 266 -8.25 -2.34 0.11
C ILE A 266 -7.77 -1.92 1.49
N ARG A 267 -8.66 -1.92 2.46
CA ARG A 267 -8.32 -1.98 3.89
C ARG A 267 -8.63 -3.38 4.37
N PRO A 268 -7.64 -4.28 4.56
CA PRO A 268 -7.90 -5.65 4.92
C PRO A 268 -8.48 -5.69 6.34
N SER A 269 -9.65 -6.31 6.48
CA SER A 269 -10.34 -6.41 7.75
C SER A 269 -11.18 -7.68 7.84
N GLN A 270 -11.14 -8.29 9.02
CA GLN A 270 -12.03 -9.37 9.42
C GLN A 270 -13.36 -8.84 10.00
N SER A 271 -13.50 -7.51 10.14
CA SER A 271 -14.59 -6.81 10.83
C SER A 271 -15.30 -5.79 9.92
N THR A 272 -16.19 -4.97 10.49
CA THR A 272 -16.99 -3.96 9.76
C THR A 272 -16.18 -2.81 9.17
N ASN A 273 -14.90 -2.69 9.51
CA ASN A 273 -14.05 -1.56 9.10
C ASN A 273 -13.40 -1.74 7.73
N GLY A 274 -13.54 -2.93 7.12
CA GLY A 274 -12.94 -3.23 5.83
C GLY A 274 -13.50 -2.37 4.70
N ILE A 275 -12.62 -2.05 3.76
CA ILE A 275 -12.93 -1.33 2.52
C ILE A 275 -12.37 -2.15 1.37
N LEU A 276 -13.15 -2.29 0.30
CA LEU A 276 -12.68 -2.78 -0.99
C LEU A 276 -13.35 -1.93 -2.08
N GLN A 277 -12.55 -1.35 -2.95
CA GLN A 277 -12.98 -0.58 -4.11
C GLN A 277 -12.06 -0.93 -5.28
N ILE A 278 -12.63 -1.13 -6.47
CA ILE A 278 -11.90 -1.60 -7.64
C ILE A 278 -12.24 -0.71 -8.83
N TRP A 279 -11.22 -0.37 -9.61
CA TRP A 279 -11.31 0.33 -10.88
C TRP A 279 -10.65 -0.48 -11.99
N LYS A 280 -11.24 -0.41 -13.19
CA LYS A 280 -10.68 -0.92 -14.45
C LYS A 280 -10.70 0.23 -15.45
N ASP A 281 -9.56 0.52 -16.06
CA ASP A 281 -9.37 1.59 -17.06
C ASP A 281 -9.91 2.95 -16.57
N GLY A 282 -9.66 3.27 -15.29
CA GLY A 282 -10.13 4.50 -14.65
C GLY A 282 -11.60 4.50 -14.20
N ALA A 283 -12.42 3.55 -14.63
CA ALA A 283 -13.82 3.44 -14.24
C ALA A 283 -13.97 2.61 -12.96
N TYR A 284 -14.78 3.08 -12.00
CA TYR A 284 -15.13 2.29 -10.81
C TYR A 284 -16.03 1.11 -11.22
N VAL A 285 -15.62 -0.11 -10.89
CA VAL A 285 -16.31 -1.34 -11.35
C VAL A 285 -16.93 -2.17 -10.24
N GLY A 286 -16.52 -1.95 -8.98
CA GLY A 286 -17.08 -2.71 -7.87
C GLY A 286 -16.41 -2.44 -6.53
N GLY A 287 -17.06 -2.90 -5.47
CA GLY A 287 -16.54 -2.73 -4.11
C GLY A 287 -17.50 -3.19 -3.02
N ARG A 288 -16.98 -3.26 -1.80
CA ARG A 288 -17.75 -3.56 -0.59
C ARG A 288 -17.14 -2.89 0.63
N ASN A 289 -18.00 -2.54 1.57
CA ASN A 289 -17.61 -2.20 2.94
C ASN A 289 -17.81 -3.42 3.86
N GLY A 290 -17.15 -3.40 5.00
CA GLY A 290 -17.14 -4.49 5.96
C GLY A 290 -16.11 -5.57 5.64
N PRO A 291 -16.25 -6.78 6.22
CA PRO A 291 -15.22 -7.80 6.13
C PRO A 291 -14.88 -8.13 4.69
N ASN A 292 -13.59 -8.23 4.40
CA ASN A 292 -13.04 -8.54 3.07
C ASN A 292 -11.89 -9.55 3.12
N THR A 293 -11.63 -10.16 4.30
CA THR A 293 -10.72 -11.28 4.52
C THR A 293 -11.39 -12.40 5.32
N TYR A 294 -10.68 -13.51 5.57
CA TYR A 294 -11.19 -14.61 6.39
C TYR A 294 -10.89 -14.41 7.89
N ALA A 295 -11.68 -15.07 8.74
CA ALA A 295 -11.50 -14.99 10.18
C ALA A 295 -10.38 -15.91 10.63
N GLY A 296 -9.69 -15.48 11.69
CA GLY A 296 -8.65 -16.28 12.33
C GLY A 296 -7.30 -16.22 11.61
N ASP A 297 -7.15 -15.36 10.59
CA ASP A 297 -5.85 -15.07 10.03
C ASP A 297 -5.06 -14.16 11.00
N GLU A 298 -3.88 -14.61 11.42
CA GLU A 298 -2.99 -13.81 12.28
C GLU A 298 -2.26 -12.75 11.45
N GLU A 299 -1.78 -13.14 10.28
CA GLU A 299 -1.12 -12.27 9.31
C GLU A 299 -2.11 -11.74 8.28
N GLY A 300 -1.95 -10.48 7.88
CA GLY A 300 -2.77 -9.90 6.82
C GLY A 300 -2.53 -10.54 5.45
N PRO A 301 -3.44 -10.30 4.50
CA PRO A 301 -3.37 -10.94 3.19
C PRO A 301 -2.23 -10.34 2.35
N TYR A 302 -1.92 -10.97 1.21
CA TYR A 302 -0.83 -10.54 0.34
C TYR A 302 -1.18 -10.66 -1.14
N LEU A 303 -0.58 -9.79 -1.95
CA LEU A 303 -0.77 -9.74 -3.40
C LEU A 303 -0.01 -10.85 -4.13
N LYS A 304 -0.64 -11.42 -5.16
CA LYS A 304 0.02 -12.19 -6.21
C LYS A 304 -0.45 -11.73 -7.59
N LEU A 305 0.48 -11.68 -8.54
CA LEU A 305 0.23 -11.36 -9.96
C LEU A 305 0.80 -12.47 -10.83
N GLY A 306 0.07 -12.90 -11.86
CA GLY A 306 0.58 -13.90 -12.79
C GLY A 306 -0.51 -14.76 -13.41
N ILE A 307 -0.24 -16.05 -13.57
CA ILE A 307 -1.23 -17.03 -14.03
C ILE A 307 -1.39 -18.06 -12.91
N TYR A 308 -2.61 -18.16 -12.39
CA TYR A 308 -3.04 -19.30 -11.61
C TYR A 308 -4.24 -19.91 -12.35
N SER A 309 -4.02 -21.05 -13.02
CA SER A 309 -5.02 -21.65 -13.91
C SER A 309 -5.15 -23.14 -13.61
N GLY A 310 -6.38 -23.64 -13.67
CA GLY A 310 -6.68 -25.04 -13.49
C GLY A 310 -7.19 -25.70 -14.77
N PRO A 311 -7.15 -27.04 -14.80
CA PRO A 311 -7.03 -27.93 -13.65
C PRO A 311 -5.58 -28.09 -13.13
N ARG A 312 -5.41 -28.59 -11.89
CA ARG A 312 -4.09 -28.63 -11.24
C ARG A 312 -3.25 -29.84 -11.68
N GLU A 313 -3.88 -30.98 -11.92
CA GLU A 313 -3.21 -32.18 -12.35
C GLU A 313 -2.94 -32.12 -13.86
N ARG A 314 -1.72 -32.51 -14.28
CA ARG A 314 -1.27 -32.38 -15.68
C ARG A 314 -2.13 -33.14 -16.67
N ASP A 315 -2.56 -34.33 -16.25
CA ASP A 315 -3.23 -35.30 -17.12
C ASP A 315 -4.73 -35.40 -16.83
N CYS A 316 -5.28 -34.52 -15.98
CA CYS A 316 -6.70 -34.55 -15.69
C CYS A 316 -7.50 -33.68 -16.67
N CYS A 317 -8.70 -34.19 -16.94
CA CYS A 317 -9.74 -33.68 -17.82
C CYS A 317 -9.26 -33.12 -19.18
N LYS A 318 -10.24 -32.68 -19.96
CA LYS A 318 -9.99 -31.99 -21.21
C LYS A 318 -9.67 -30.54 -20.86
N ASP A 319 -8.45 -30.11 -21.16
CA ASP A 319 -8.08 -28.70 -21.20
C ASP A 319 -7.08 -28.53 -22.32
N ASP A 320 -7.59 -28.01 -23.43
CA ASP A 320 -6.82 -27.79 -24.65
C ASP A 320 -5.91 -26.54 -24.54
N ARG A 321 -6.04 -25.76 -23.46
CA ARG A 321 -5.18 -24.60 -23.16
C ARG A 321 -3.84 -25.07 -22.59
N ILE A 322 -2.98 -25.55 -23.47
CA ILE A 322 -1.69 -26.14 -23.09
C ILE A 322 -0.72 -25.09 -22.56
N GLU A 323 -0.69 -23.91 -23.18
CA GLU A 323 0.26 -22.86 -22.85
C GLU A 323 -0.37 -21.47 -22.90
N LYS A 324 0.18 -20.56 -22.09
CA LYS A 324 -0.35 -19.20 -21.96
C LYS A 324 0.72 -18.22 -21.52
N TRP A 325 0.60 -16.99 -22.00
CA TRP A 325 1.40 -15.82 -21.63
C TRP A 325 0.51 -14.69 -21.17
N VAL A 326 0.85 -14.07 -20.04
CA VAL A 326 0.24 -12.81 -19.57
C VAL A 326 1.34 -11.87 -19.17
N TYR A 327 1.20 -10.60 -19.51
CA TYR A 327 2.19 -9.59 -19.16
C TYR A 327 1.62 -8.61 -18.14
N TYR A 328 2.49 -8.15 -17.25
CA TYR A 328 2.19 -7.25 -16.15
C TYR A 328 3.21 -6.12 -16.11
N ASP A 329 2.73 -4.91 -15.89
CA ASP A 329 3.58 -3.73 -15.84
C ASP A 329 2.97 -2.65 -14.92
N SER A 330 3.74 -1.63 -14.58
CA SER A 330 3.36 -0.45 -13.80
C SER A 330 2.78 -0.81 -12.42
N LEU A 331 3.33 -1.82 -11.75
CA LEU A 331 2.88 -2.20 -10.41
C LEU A 331 3.31 -1.12 -9.42
N ARG A 332 2.33 -0.54 -8.72
CA ARG A 332 2.51 0.48 -7.69
C ARG A 332 1.68 0.16 -6.46
N ILE A 333 2.28 0.26 -5.28
CA ILE A 333 1.61 0.04 -4.01
C ILE A 333 1.89 1.20 -3.07
N ALA A 334 0.84 1.91 -2.68
CA ALA A 334 0.85 2.92 -1.65
C ALA A 334 -0.01 2.45 -0.46
N SER A 335 0.35 2.84 0.76
CA SER A 335 -0.41 2.52 1.96
C SER A 335 -0.52 3.70 2.91
N GLY A 336 -1.47 3.64 3.85
CA GLY A 336 -1.73 4.68 4.83
C GLY A 336 -2.92 5.58 4.47
N PRO A 337 -3.36 6.44 5.39
CA PRO A 337 -4.63 7.17 5.27
C PRO A 337 -4.63 8.27 4.19
N ASP A 338 -3.45 8.73 3.79
CA ASP A 338 -3.28 9.78 2.78
C ASP A 338 -3.02 9.22 1.38
N ALA A 339 -2.84 7.90 1.26
CA ALA A 339 -2.69 7.25 -0.04
C ALA A 339 -4.00 7.37 -0.83
N VAL A 340 -3.88 7.65 -2.11
CA VAL A 340 -5.03 7.85 -3.01
C VAL A 340 -4.83 7.17 -4.36
N TYR A 341 -5.91 7.07 -5.13
CA TYR A 341 -5.93 6.54 -6.50
C TYR A 341 -4.77 7.04 -7.37
N ALA A 342 -4.52 8.36 -7.33
CA ALA A 342 -3.51 9.00 -8.19
C ALA A 342 -2.06 8.58 -7.88
N ASP A 343 -1.79 8.08 -6.67
CA ASP A 343 -0.45 7.63 -6.31
C ASP A 343 -0.09 6.33 -7.04
N VAL A 344 -1.08 5.49 -7.32
CA VAL A 344 -0.87 4.13 -7.84
C VAL A 344 -1.39 3.91 -9.25
N ALA A 345 -2.23 4.81 -9.78
CA ALA A 345 -2.76 4.70 -11.13
C ALA A 345 -1.62 4.40 -12.13
N PRO A 346 -1.74 3.34 -12.95
CA PRO A 346 -0.76 3.04 -13.99
C PRO A 346 -0.53 4.25 -14.90
N ARG A 347 0.73 4.47 -15.31
CA ARG A 347 1.08 5.60 -16.20
C ARG A 347 2.09 5.14 -17.23
#